data_AF-A0A842KRD7-F1
#
_entry.id   AF-A0A842KRD7-F1
#
_cell.length_a   1.000
_cell.length_b   1.000
_cell.length_c   1.000
_cell.angle_alpha   90.00
_cell.angle_beta   90.00
_cell.angle_gamma   90.00
#
_symmetry.space_group_name_H-M   'P 1'
#
loop_
_entity.id
_entity.type
_entity.pdbx_description
1 polymer ?
#
loop_
_entity_poly.entity_id
_entity_poly.type
_entity_poly.pdbx_seq_one_letter_code
_entity_poly.pdbx_strand_id
1 'polypeptide(L)'
;MQVKILDTTLRDGEQTPGVSLTPEEKLRIALRLDDLGVDIIEAGSAITSEGEREALKRIAKEGLDAEVCSFARPIESDINAALECDVDSIHLVVPTSELHIKEKLRKPPSQVKEEALESVEYAKDHGLIVEFSAEDATRSNMQFLKGILKESISAGAERICACDTVGILTPERAYEFYGELSKLKAPLSVHCHNDFGLAVANSLMGLRAGASEVHATINGIGERAGNAALEEIVVALYSLYDVQTNINTKMLYETSKMVARLTGVYIQPNKAIVGENAFAHESGIHVDGILKKAETYEPITPELVGRERRFVIGKHIGTSALKEKLEEFDFKVDEKQFQQIFERVKSLGDMGKCVTDVDLQAIAEDVVGIVEDKMVNLEEVTVISGNKVTPTASVKLRINEKEILEAGIGVGPVDAAIVAIKKSLEDFADIKLEEYHVDAITGGTDALIDVIIKLRYKDKIISARSTQPDIIMASVEAFISGVNRLLSNEKMRKKWR
;
A
#
# COMPACT_ATOMS: atom_id res chain seq x y z
N MET A 1 13.82 -23.00 10.97
CA MET A 1 12.66 -23.44 10.16
C MET A 1 12.49 -22.41 9.06
N GLN A 2 12.46 -22.82 7.80
CA GLN A 2 12.17 -21.91 6.70
C GLN A 2 10.65 -21.93 6.51
N VAL A 3 10.00 -20.77 6.66
CA VAL A 3 8.56 -20.61 6.47
C VAL A 3 8.33 -20.12 5.04
N LYS A 4 7.52 -20.84 4.27
CA LYS A 4 7.09 -20.42 2.93
C LYS A 4 5.91 -19.45 3.02
N ILE A 5 5.88 -18.46 2.13
CA ILE A 5 4.81 -17.50 1.98
C ILE A 5 4.11 -17.73 0.64
N LEU A 6 2.84 -18.11 0.69
CA LEU A 6 1.94 -18.08 -0.45
C LEU A 6 1.13 -16.79 -0.40
N ASP A 7 1.30 -15.94 -1.42
CA ASP A 7 0.46 -14.76 -1.59
C ASP A 7 -0.76 -15.11 -2.47
N THR A 8 -1.95 -14.82 -1.95
CA THR A 8 -3.23 -15.00 -2.67
C THR A 8 -3.93 -13.65 -2.91
N THR A 9 -3.17 -12.56 -3.04
CA THR A 9 -3.73 -11.23 -3.33
C THR A 9 -4.46 -11.23 -4.67
N LEU A 10 -3.94 -11.98 -5.65
CA LEU A 10 -4.47 -12.05 -7.02
C LEU A 10 -5.63 -13.04 -7.22
N ARG A 11 -5.96 -13.86 -6.21
CA ARG A 11 -7.09 -14.78 -6.24
C ARG A 11 -8.07 -14.45 -5.13
N ASP A 12 -7.73 -14.79 -3.89
CA ASP A 12 -8.65 -14.60 -2.77
C ASP A 12 -8.80 -13.12 -2.42
N GLY A 13 -7.72 -12.34 -2.56
CA GLY A 13 -7.74 -10.88 -2.39
C GLY A 13 -8.67 -10.18 -3.38
N GLU A 14 -8.74 -10.66 -4.63
CA GLU A 14 -9.67 -10.15 -5.63
C GLU A 14 -11.13 -10.48 -5.32
N GLN A 15 -11.41 -11.50 -4.49
CA GLN A 15 -12.78 -11.78 -4.04
C GLN A 15 -13.32 -10.72 -3.06
N THR A 16 -12.53 -9.69 -2.70
CA THR A 16 -13.06 -8.50 -2.04
C THR A 16 -14.15 -7.84 -2.89
N PRO A 17 -15.36 -7.61 -2.34
CA PRO A 17 -16.44 -6.98 -3.08
C PRO A 17 -16.03 -5.64 -3.70
N GLY A 18 -16.20 -5.53 -5.03
CA GLY A 18 -15.88 -4.31 -5.78
C GLY A 18 -14.46 -4.26 -6.35
N VAL A 19 -13.61 -5.25 -6.06
CA VAL A 19 -12.30 -5.41 -6.71
C VAL A 19 -12.48 -6.23 -7.98
N SER A 20 -11.87 -5.77 -9.07
CA SER A 20 -11.82 -6.49 -10.35
C SER A 20 -10.58 -6.02 -11.11
N LEU A 21 -9.55 -6.86 -11.12
CA LEU A 21 -8.26 -6.52 -11.71
C LEU A 21 -8.24 -6.92 -13.18
N THR A 22 -7.74 -6.03 -14.03
CA THR A 22 -7.45 -6.37 -15.43
C THR A 22 -6.23 -7.29 -15.52
N PRO A 23 -6.06 -8.05 -16.63
CA PRO A 23 -4.86 -8.89 -16.81
C PRO A 23 -3.54 -8.13 -16.68
N GLU A 24 -3.51 -6.85 -17.09
CA GLU A 24 -2.35 -5.98 -16.94
C GLU A 24 -2.05 -5.65 -15.48
N GLU A 25 -3.08 -5.33 -14.70
CA GLU A 25 -2.93 -5.01 -13.27
C GLU A 25 -2.52 -6.24 -12.47
N LYS A 26 -3.07 -7.41 -12.81
CA LYS A 26 -2.65 -8.69 -12.23
C LYS A 26 -1.17 -8.97 -12.50
N LEU A 27 -0.73 -8.83 -13.75
CA LEU A 27 0.67 -9.01 -14.11
C LEU A 27 1.58 -8.07 -13.32
N ARG A 28 1.20 -6.79 -13.21
CA ARG A 28 1.96 -5.79 -12.47
C ARG A 28 2.08 -6.12 -10.98
N ILE A 29 1.01 -6.62 -10.37
CA ILE A 29 1.04 -7.09 -8.98
C ILE A 29 1.90 -8.34 -8.85
N ALA A 30 1.78 -9.31 -9.77
CA ALA A 30 2.58 -10.54 -9.75
C ALA A 30 4.09 -10.26 -9.80
N LEU A 31 4.53 -9.41 -10.74
CA LEU A 31 5.93 -8.96 -10.81
C LEU A 31 6.39 -8.28 -9.52
N ARG A 32 5.53 -7.47 -8.91
CA ARG A 32 5.83 -6.82 -7.63
C ARG A 32 5.93 -7.80 -6.46
N LEU A 33 5.12 -8.87 -6.47
CA LEU A 33 5.16 -9.93 -5.46
C LEU A 33 6.42 -10.79 -5.63
N ASP A 34 6.83 -11.06 -6.86
CA ASP A 34 8.08 -11.74 -7.18
C ASP A 34 9.30 -10.93 -6.70
N ASP A 35 9.37 -9.63 -7.04
CA ASP A 35 10.39 -8.71 -6.52
C ASP A 35 10.39 -8.63 -4.97
N LEU A 36 9.21 -8.76 -4.35
CA LEU A 36 9.06 -8.78 -2.90
C LEU A 36 9.64 -10.06 -2.29
N GLY A 37 9.73 -11.16 -3.05
CA GLY A 37 10.31 -12.43 -2.63
C GLY A 37 9.30 -13.41 -2.01
N VAL A 38 8.05 -13.41 -2.46
CA VAL A 38 7.07 -14.46 -2.07
C VAL A 38 7.47 -15.79 -2.70
N ASP A 39 7.17 -16.90 -2.04
CA ASP A 39 7.56 -18.23 -2.55
C ASP A 39 6.57 -18.75 -3.61
N ILE A 40 5.29 -18.44 -3.43
CA ILE A 40 4.19 -18.89 -4.29
C ILE A 40 3.23 -17.72 -4.52
N ILE A 41 2.81 -17.52 -5.77
CA ILE A 41 1.77 -16.55 -6.15
C ILE A 41 0.55 -17.35 -6.63
N GLU A 42 -0.53 -17.34 -5.84
CA GLU A 42 -1.83 -17.80 -6.32
C GLU A 42 -2.46 -16.71 -7.21
N ALA A 43 -2.20 -16.82 -8.51
CA ALA A 43 -2.40 -15.75 -9.49
C ALA A 43 -3.84 -15.62 -10.02
N GLY A 44 -4.75 -16.53 -9.63
CA GLY A 44 -6.15 -16.49 -10.02
C GLY A 44 -6.78 -17.87 -10.10
N SER A 45 -7.92 -17.94 -10.78
CA SER A 45 -8.64 -19.18 -11.06
C SER A 45 -8.91 -19.29 -12.56
N ALA A 46 -8.16 -20.16 -13.24
CA ALA A 46 -8.20 -20.30 -14.70
C ALA A 46 -9.61 -20.59 -15.25
N ILE A 47 -10.47 -21.26 -14.48
CA ILE A 47 -11.82 -21.59 -14.96
C ILE A 47 -12.78 -20.39 -14.92
N THR A 48 -12.45 -19.33 -14.19
CA THR A 48 -13.41 -18.26 -13.86
C THR A 48 -13.79 -17.40 -15.06
N SER A 49 -12.84 -17.02 -15.91
CA SER A 49 -13.12 -16.22 -17.11
C SER A 49 -11.98 -16.29 -18.14
N GLU A 50 -12.22 -15.77 -19.35
CA GLU A 50 -11.15 -15.61 -20.36
C GLU A 50 -10.08 -14.62 -19.90
N GLY A 51 -10.47 -13.53 -19.21
CA GLY A 51 -9.51 -12.57 -18.66
C GLY A 51 -8.61 -13.19 -17.60
N GLU A 52 -9.15 -14.08 -16.76
CA GLU A 52 -8.35 -14.83 -15.77
C GLU A 52 -7.32 -15.75 -16.44
N ARG A 53 -7.73 -16.46 -17.49
CA ARG A 53 -6.80 -17.30 -18.28
C ARG A 53 -5.74 -16.47 -18.98
N GLU A 54 -6.10 -15.32 -19.51
CA GLU A 54 -5.13 -14.41 -20.12
C GLU A 54 -4.12 -13.93 -19.07
N ALA A 55 -4.57 -13.49 -17.90
CA ALA A 55 -3.71 -13.03 -16.81
C ALA A 55 -2.73 -14.13 -16.36
N LEU A 56 -3.24 -15.35 -16.09
CA LEU A 56 -2.40 -16.48 -15.68
C LEU A 56 -1.35 -16.84 -16.75
N LYS A 57 -1.75 -16.92 -18.02
CA LYS A 57 -0.81 -17.19 -19.13
C LYS A 57 0.28 -16.13 -19.28
N ARG A 58 -0.05 -14.87 -19.00
CA ARG A 58 0.93 -13.77 -19.03
C ARG A 58 1.91 -13.92 -17.89
N ILE A 59 1.40 -14.09 -16.66
CA ILE A 59 2.21 -14.24 -15.45
C ILE A 59 3.16 -15.45 -15.55
N ALA A 60 2.65 -16.61 -15.97
CA ALA A 60 3.45 -17.84 -16.11
C ALA A 60 4.59 -17.70 -17.14
N LYS A 61 4.50 -16.77 -18.10
CA LYS A 61 5.51 -16.55 -19.14
C LYS A 61 6.62 -15.56 -18.76
N GLU A 62 6.49 -14.85 -17.65
CA GLU A 62 7.49 -13.85 -17.24
C GLU A 62 8.78 -14.49 -16.72
N GLY A 63 8.76 -15.78 -16.36
CA GLY A 63 9.92 -16.46 -15.79
C GLY A 63 10.26 -15.95 -14.39
N LEU A 64 9.23 -15.86 -13.54
CA LEU A 64 9.32 -15.44 -12.14
C LEU A 64 10.16 -16.43 -11.32
N ASP A 65 10.75 -15.95 -10.22
CA ASP A 65 11.41 -16.81 -9.23
C ASP A 65 10.36 -17.53 -8.35
N ALA A 66 9.21 -16.91 -8.12
CA ALA A 66 8.08 -17.48 -7.40
C ALA A 66 7.30 -18.53 -8.21
N GLU A 67 6.79 -19.57 -7.54
CA GLU A 67 5.90 -20.58 -8.12
C GLU A 67 4.55 -19.94 -8.49
N VAL A 68 4.12 -20.09 -9.76
CA VAL A 68 2.82 -19.57 -10.22
C VAL A 68 1.74 -20.64 -10.04
N CYS A 69 0.76 -20.35 -9.20
CA CYS A 69 -0.30 -21.26 -8.81
C CYS A 69 -1.68 -20.81 -9.32
N SER A 70 -2.48 -21.75 -9.84
CA SER A 70 -3.91 -21.53 -10.09
C SER A 70 -4.78 -22.22 -9.04
N PHE A 71 -5.80 -21.51 -8.55
CA PHE A 71 -6.90 -22.12 -7.82
C PHE A 71 -7.73 -23.02 -8.75
N ALA A 72 -8.21 -24.15 -8.23
CA ALA A 72 -9.18 -24.99 -8.91
C ALA A 72 -10.07 -25.78 -7.94
N ARG A 73 -11.29 -26.09 -8.38
CA ARG A 73 -12.13 -27.11 -7.74
C ARG A 73 -11.62 -28.50 -8.14
N PRO A 74 -11.94 -29.57 -7.37
CA PRO A 74 -11.59 -30.96 -7.72
C PRO A 74 -12.48 -31.48 -8.86
N ILE A 75 -12.31 -30.88 -10.05
CA ILE A 75 -13.06 -31.20 -11.27
C ILE A 75 -12.06 -31.13 -12.43
N GLU A 76 -12.04 -32.16 -13.27
CA GLU A 76 -11.10 -32.28 -14.39
C GLU A 76 -11.10 -31.06 -15.33
N SER A 77 -12.26 -30.43 -15.56
CA SER A 77 -12.36 -29.22 -16.39
C SER A 77 -11.60 -28.02 -15.83
N ASP A 78 -11.57 -27.87 -14.50
CA ASP A 78 -10.86 -26.78 -13.83
C ASP A 78 -9.36 -27.01 -13.89
N ILE A 79 -8.92 -28.27 -13.72
CA ILE A 79 -7.51 -28.67 -13.84
C ILE A 79 -7.01 -28.48 -15.27
N ASN A 80 -7.80 -28.88 -16.27
CA ASN A 80 -7.48 -28.64 -17.67
C ASN A 80 -7.33 -27.16 -18.01
N ALA A 81 -8.20 -26.30 -17.46
CA ALA A 81 -8.07 -24.86 -17.64
C ALA A 81 -6.77 -24.30 -17.04
N ALA A 82 -6.34 -24.82 -15.89
CA ALA A 82 -5.05 -24.45 -15.28
C ALA A 82 -3.87 -24.94 -16.12
N LEU A 83 -3.89 -26.19 -16.60
CA LEU A 83 -2.88 -26.77 -17.49
C LEU A 83 -2.71 -25.94 -18.78
N GLU A 84 -3.80 -25.47 -19.37
CA GLU A 84 -3.78 -24.59 -20.55
C GLU A 84 -3.07 -23.24 -20.31
N CYS A 85 -2.86 -22.87 -19.04
CA CYS A 85 -2.20 -21.63 -18.64
C CYS A 85 -0.71 -21.78 -18.33
N ASP A 86 -0.14 -22.98 -18.48
CA ASP A 86 1.27 -23.27 -18.23
C ASP A 86 1.73 -22.91 -16.80
N VAL A 87 0.84 -23.05 -15.80
CA VAL A 87 1.16 -22.79 -14.39
C VAL A 87 2.03 -23.90 -13.79
N ASP A 88 2.82 -23.58 -12.77
CA ASP A 88 3.69 -24.54 -12.09
C ASP A 88 2.91 -25.48 -11.17
N SER A 89 1.86 -24.94 -10.53
CA SER A 89 1.12 -25.64 -9.49
C SER A 89 -0.38 -25.37 -9.52
N ILE A 90 -1.11 -26.23 -8.83
CA ILE A 90 -2.55 -26.12 -8.65
C ILE A 90 -2.92 -26.24 -7.18
N HIS A 91 -3.79 -25.32 -6.74
CA HIS A 91 -4.38 -25.32 -5.42
C HIS A 91 -5.79 -25.89 -5.50
N LEU A 92 -5.92 -27.18 -5.17
CA LEU A 92 -7.17 -27.92 -5.21
C LEU A 92 -7.95 -27.76 -3.90
N VAL A 93 -9.04 -27.02 -3.96
CA VAL A 93 -9.83 -26.67 -2.77
C VAL A 93 -11.09 -27.53 -2.67
N VAL A 94 -11.16 -28.31 -1.59
CA VAL A 94 -12.19 -29.34 -1.37
C VAL A 94 -12.98 -29.03 -0.10
N PRO A 95 -14.31 -28.87 -0.16
CA PRO A 95 -15.13 -28.69 1.04
C PRO A 95 -15.15 -29.95 1.90
N THR A 96 -14.68 -29.85 3.16
CA THR A 96 -14.58 -31.01 4.07
C THR A 96 -15.55 -30.98 5.26
N SER A 97 -16.21 -29.84 5.52
CA SER A 97 -17.15 -29.76 6.64
C SER A 97 -18.44 -30.49 6.34
N GLU A 98 -19.05 -31.07 7.39
CA GLU A 98 -20.34 -31.77 7.23
C GLU A 98 -21.41 -30.84 6.65
N LEU A 99 -21.38 -29.56 7.04
CA LEU A 99 -22.30 -28.54 6.54
C LEU A 99 -22.09 -28.29 5.04
N HIS A 100 -20.85 -28.09 4.59
CA HIS A 100 -20.57 -27.86 3.17
C HIS A 100 -20.83 -29.12 2.33
N ILE A 101 -20.40 -30.30 2.79
CA ILE A 101 -20.65 -31.55 2.06
C ILE A 101 -22.16 -31.77 1.88
N LYS A 102 -22.95 -31.57 2.94
CA LYS A 102 -24.40 -31.80 2.90
C LYS A 102 -25.15 -30.74 2.11
N GLU A 103 -24.92 -29.45 2.40
CA GLU A 103 -25.77 -28.37 1.89
C GLU A 103 -25.25 -27.77 0.56
N LYS A 104 -23.92 -27.64 0.42
CA LYS A 104 -23.24 -27.08 -0.77
C LYS A 104 -23.05 -28.14 -1.85
N LEU A 105 -22.45 -29.28 -1.51
CA LEU A 105 -22.15 -30.34 -2.48
C LEU A 105 -23.33 -31.30 -2.71
N ARG A 106 -24.12 -31.58 -1.66
CA ARG A 106 -25.23 -32.55 -1.69
C ARG A 106 -24.80 -33.94 -2.16
N LYS A 107 -23.59 -34.35 -1.77
CA LYS A 107 -22.97 -35.64 -2.09
C LYS A 107 -22.63 -36.42 -0.81
N PRO A 108 -22.51 -37.77 -0.88
CA PRO A 108 -21.94 -38.55 0.20
C PRO A 108 -20.46 -38.17 0.44
N PRO A 109 -19.98 -38.13 1.71
CA PRO A 109 -18.58 -37.82 2.01
C PRO A 109 -17.57 -38.74 1.32
N SER A 110 -17.93 -40.02 1.10
CA SER A 110 -17.08 -40.97 0.38
C SER A 110 -16.86 -40.59 -1.07
N GLN A 111 -17.91 -40.09 -1.74
CA GLN A 111 -17.84 -39.65 -3.13
C GLN A 111 -17.02 -38.36 -3.25
N VAL A 112 -17.21 -37.39 -2.35
CA VAL A 112 -16.41 -36.16 -2.33
C VAL A 112 -14.91 -36.49 -2.19
N LYS A 113 -14.60 -37.46 -1.32
CA LYS A 113 -13.24 -37.92 -1.11
C LYS A 113 -12.66 -38.62 -2.35
N GLU A 114 -13.41 -39.52 -2.98
CA GLU A 114 -12.98 -40.23 -4.21
C GLU A 114 -12.66 -39.24 -5.33
N GLU A 115 -13.61 -38.35 -5.66
CA GLU A 115 -13.43 -37.32 -6.71
C GLU A 115 -12.23 -36.40 -6.41
N ALA A 116 -12.01 -36.08 -5.13
CA ALA A 116 -10.91 -35.24 -4.69
C ALA A 116 -9.54 -35.94 -4.85
N LEU A 117 -9.45 -37.24 -4.55
CA LEU A 117 -8.21 -38.01 -4.73
C LEU A 117 -7.90 -38.27 -6.21
N GLU A 118 -8.91 -38.60 -7.01
CA GLU A 118 -8.77 -38.74 -8.47
C GLU A 118 -8.25 -37.43 -9.10
N SER A 119 -8.75 -36.28 -8.62
CA SER A 119 -8.28 -34.96 -9.06
C SER A 119 -6.81 -34.69 -8.72
N VAL A 120 -6.34 -35.14 -7.54
CA VAL A 120 -4.93 -35.04 -7.15
C VAL A 120 -4.06 -35.88 -8.07
N GLU A 121 -4.43 -37.15 -8.28
CA GLU A 121 -3.69 -38.07 -9.16
C GLU A 121 -3.64 -37.51 -10.59
N TYR A 122 -4.77 -37.03 -11.10
CA TYR A 122 -4.85 -36.42 -12.43
C TYR A 122 -3.93 -35.21 -12.58
N ALA A 123 -3.99 -34.25 -11.65
CA ALA A 123 -3.13 -33.06 -11.70
C ALA A 123 -1.64 -33.45 -11.64
N LYS A 124 -1.31 -34.42 -10.78
CA LYS A 124 0.06 -34.89 -10.60
C LYS A 124 0.60 -35.60 -11.86
N ASP A 125 -0.20 -36.45 -12.47
CA ASP A 125 0.15 -37.19 -13.70
C ASP A 125 0.38 -36.25 -14.89
N HIS A 126 -0.24 -35.05 -14.87
CA HIS A 126 -0.04 -34.01 -15.88
C HIS A 126 1.10 -33.03 -15.52
N GLY A 127 1.86 -33.30 -14.46
CA GLY A 127 3.10 -32.60 -14.14
C GLY A 127 2.95 -31.37 -13.25
N LEU A 128 1.75 -31.09 -12.71
CA LEU A 128 1.56 -30.00 -11.77
C LEU A 128 2.04 -30.38 -10.37
N ILE A 129 2.55 -29.38 -9.64
CA ILE A 129 2.69 -29.47 -8.19
C ILE A 129 1.30 -29.28 -7.58
N VAL A 130 0.91 -30.14 -6.63
CA VAL A 130 -0.44 -30.14 -6.07
C VAL A 130 -0.42 -29.70 -4.61
N GLU A 131 -1.16 -28.64 -4.32
CA GLU A 131 -1.61 -28.32 -2.97
C GLU A 131 -3.05 -28.79 -2.77
N PHE A 132 -3.26 -29.67 -1.80
CA PHE A 132 -4.59 -30.12 -1.42
C PHE A 132 -5.10 -29.35 -0.21
N SER A 133 -6.23 -28.66 -0.37
CA SER A 133 -6.75 -27.76 0.67
C SER A 133 -8.14 -28.13 1.11
N ALA A 134 -8.29 -28.31 2.42
CA ALA A 134 -9.58 -28.53 3.06
C ALA A 134 -10.28 -27.20 3.32
N GLU A 135 -11.30 -26.88 2.51
CA GLU A 135 -12.20 -25.75 2.76
C GLU A 135 -13.09 -26.06 3.98
N ASP A 136 -13.23 -25.07 4.85
CA ASP A 136 -14.01 -25.14 6.08
C ASP A 136 -13.51 -26.23 7.05
N ALA A 137 -12.18 -26.44 7.06
CA ALA A 137 -11.52 -27.46 7.85
C ALA A 137 -11.78 -27.28 9.35
N THR A 138 -11.92 -26.05 9.83
CA THR A 138 -12.11 -25.72 11.26
C THR A 138 -13.47 -26.14 11.81
N ARG A 139 -14.44 -26.44 10.94
CA ARG A 139 -15.76 -27.02 11.27
C ARG A 139 -15.89 -28.47 10.81
N SER A 140 -14.82 -29.07 10.32
CA SER A 140 -14.80 -30.46 9.85
C SER A 140 -14.59 -31.44 11.02
N ASN A 141 -15.08 -32.66 10.86
CA ASN A 141 -14.74 -33.74 11.78
C ASN A 141 -13.23 -34.04 11.68
N MET A 142 -12.49 -33.92 12.78
CA MET A 142 -11.03 -34.06 12.79
C MET A 142 -10.52 -35.41 12.26
N GLN A 143 -11.26 -36.52 12.48
CA GLN A 143 -10.85 -37.83 11.97
C GLN A 143 -11.03 -37.91 10.44
N PHE A 144 -12.15 -37.40 9.93
CA PHE A 144 -12.37 -37.31 8.48
C PHE A 144 -11.33 -36.42 7.82
N LEU A 145 -11.06 -35.24 8.40
CA LEU A 145 -10.08 -34.28 7.93
C LEU A 145 -8.67 -34.89 7.86
N LYS A 146 -8.20 -35.53 8.94
CA LYS A 146 -6.91 -36.23 8.92
C LYS A 146 -6.86 -37.36 7.90
N GLY A 147 -7.97 -38.08 7.72
CA GLY A 147 -8.08 -39.16 6.73
C GLY A 147 -7.90 -38.64 5.31
N ILE A 148 -8.68 -37.64 4.90
CA ILE A 148 -8.62 -37.11 3.53
C ILE A 148 -7.28 -36.43 3.24
N LEU A 149 -6.71 -35.66 4.19
CA LEU A 149 -5.40 -35.03 4.01
C LEU A 149 -4.26 -36.06 3.90
N LYS A 150 -4.31 -37.13 4.70
CA LYS A 150 -3.31 -38.21 4.62
C LYS A 150 -3.39 -38.96 3.28
N GLU A 151 -4.60 -39.18 2.80
CA GLU A 151 -4.82 -39.89 1.54
C GLU A 151 -4.48 -39.03 0.34
N SER A 152 -4.69 -37.70 0.39
CA SER A 152 -4.24 -36.81 -0.69
C SER A 152 -2.72 -36.78 -0.83
N ILE A 153 -1.97 -36.81 0.28
CA ILE A 153 -0.51 -36.97 0.24
C ILE A 153 -0.13 -38.31 -0.41
N SER A 154 -0.87 -39.38 -0.08
CA SER A 154 -0.61 -40.71 -0.64
C SER A 154 -0.93 -40.78 -2.14
N ALA A 155 -1.89 -39.98 -2.61
CA ALA A 155 -2.28 -39.81 -4.00
C ALA A 155 -1.32 -38.91 -4.80
N GLY A 156 -0.42 -38.19 -4.12
CA GLY A 156 0.64 -37.41 -4.77
C GLY A 156 0.65 -35.92 -4.47
N ALA A 157 -0.20 -35.41 -3.57
CA ALA A 157 -0.13 -34.01 -3.16
C ALA A 157 1.20 -33.69 -2.45
N GLU A 158 1.91 -32.65 -2.91
CA GLU A 158 3.17 -32.20 -2.31
C GLU A 158 2.98 -31.47 -0.98
N ARG A 159 1.86 -30.75 -0.86
CA ARG A 159 1.52 -29.96 0.33
C ARG A 159 0.03 -30.00 0.61
N ILE A 160 -0.31 -29.78 1.88
CA ILE A 160 -1.68 -29.79 2.36
C ILE A 160 -2.01 -28.49 3.08
N CYS A 161 -3.22 -27.97 2.92
CA CYS A 161 -3.70 -26.81 3.66
C CYS A 161 -4.99 -27.13 4.41
N ALA A 162 -5.19 -26.48 5.56
CA ALA A 162 -6.44 -26.51 6.28
C ALA A 162 -6.93 -25.07 6.49
N CYS A 163 -8.11 -24.76 5.93
CA CYS A 163 -8.60 -23.38 5.90
C CYS A 163 -9.53 -23.08 7.07
N ASP A 164 -9.26 -21.98 7.78
CA ASP A 164 -10.25 -21.31 8.64
C ASP A 164 -11.13 -20.37 7.80
N THR A 165 -11.93 -20.99 6.92
CA THR A 165 -12.71 -20.31 5.86
C THR A 165 -13.63 -19.20 6.39
N VAL A 166 -14.12 -19.33 7.63
CA VAL A 166 -15.03 -18.37 8.27
C VAL A 166 -14.40 -17.63 9.46
N GLY A 167 -13.08 -17.74 9.65
CA GLY A 167 -12.31 -16.98 10.63
C GLY A 167 -12.69 -17.24 12.10
N ILE A 168 -13.10 -18.46 12.46
CA ILE A 168 -13.68 -18.79 13.78
C ILE A 168 -12.67 -19.30 14.81
N LEU A 169 -11.41 -19.50 14.43
CA LEU A 169 -10.40 -19.96 15.38
C LEU A 169 -10.05 -18.87 16.40
N THR A 170 -9.80 -19.30 17.63
CA THR A 170 -9.00 -18.52 18.59
C THR A 170 -7.55 -18.98 18.53
N PRO A 171 -6.57 -18.20 18.99
CA PRO A 171 -5.15 -18.57 18.92
C PRO A 171 -4.83 -19.93 19.55
N GLU A 172 -5.43 -20.24 20.71
CA GLU A 172 -5.24 -21.52 21.41
C GLU A 172 -5.80 -22.69 20.58
N ARG A 173 -7.00 -22.50 20.03
CA ARG A 173 -7.63 -23.49 19.16
C ARG A 173 -6.86 -23.67 17.85
N ALA A 174 -6.28 -22.60 17.30
CA ALA A 174 -5.43 -22.68 16.12
C ALA A 174 -4.18 -23.51 16.40
N TYR A 175 -3.50 -23.27 17.54
CA TYR A 175 -2.33 -24.06 17.93
C TYR A 175 -2.67 -25.55 18.08
N GLU A 176 -3.77 -25.88 18.76
CA GLU A 176 -4.23 -27.26 18.92
C GLU A 176 -4.63 -27.90 17.57
N PHE A 177 -5.40 -27.17 16.76
CA PHE A 177 -5.91 -27.65 15.47
C PHE A 177 -4.78 -27.98 14.50
N TYR A 178 -3.89 -27.02 14.22
CA TYR A 178 -2.74 -27.25 13.34
C TYR A 178 -1.72 -28.22 13.96
N GLY A 179 -1.59 -28.25 15.29
CA GLY A 179 -0.74 -29.22 16.00
C GLY A 179 -1.22 -30.67 15.88
N GLU A 180 -2.53 -30.88 15.74
CA GLU A 180 -3.08 -32.19 15.42
C GLU A 180 -2.81 -32.60 13.97
N LEU A 181 -2.84 -31.65 13.04
CA LEU A 181 -2.60 -31.88 11.61
C LEU A 181 -1.11 -32.03 11.29
N SER A 182 -0.22 -31.32 11.97
CA SER A 182 1.24 -31.42 11.77
C SER A 182 1.79 -32.82 12.07
N LYS A 183 1.06 -33.63 12.86
CA LYS A 183 1.36 -35.06 13.08
C LYS A 183 1.29 -35.91 11.81
N LEU A 184 0.68 -35.43 10.74
CA LEU A 184 0.68 -36.09 9.43
C LEU A 184 2.07 -36.08 8.77
N LYS A 185 3.00 -35.23 9.25
CA LYS A 185 4.40 -35.13 8.77
C LYS A 185 4.50 -34.85 7.28
N ALA A 186 3.66 -33.96 6.78
CA ALA A 186 3.72 -33.40 5.44
C ALA A 186 3.82 -31.87 5.51
N PRO A 187 4.29 -31.19 4.45
CA PRO A 187 4.22 -29.74 4.35
C PRO A 187 2.78 -29.27 4.57
N LEU A 188 2.58 -28.52 5.65
CA LEU A 188 1.27 -28.05 6.09
C LEU A 188 1.23 -26.53 5.96
N SER A 189 0.23 -26.06 5.23
CA SER A 189 -0.06 -24.65 5.00
C SER A 189 -1.18 -24.18 5.94
N VAL A 190 -1.07 -22.93 6.40
CA VAL A 190 -2.06 -22.25 7.23
C VAL A 190 -2.79 -21.21 6.38
N HIS A 191 -4.12 -21.24 6.38
CA HIS A 191 -4.93 -20.24 5.70
C HIS A 191 -6.06 -19.77 6.62
N CYS A 192 -6.04 -18.50 7.01
CA CYS A 192 -6.98 -17.95 7.99
C CYS A 192 -7.68 -16.69 7.48
N HIS A 193 -9.01 -16.69 7.53
CA HIS A 193 -9.82 -15.49 7.34
C HIS A 193 -9.95 -14.68 8.63
N ASN A 194 -10.36 -13.42 8.47
CA ASN A 194 -10.26 -12.39 9.50
C ASN A 194 -11.59 -11.92 10.09
N ASP A 195 -12.65 -12.73 10.03
CA ASP A 195 -14.00 -12.36 10.48
C ASP A 195 -14.07 -11.85 11.93
N PHE A 196 -13.16 -12.30 12.81
CA PHE A 196 -13.03 -11.83 14.20
C PHE A 196 -11.75 -11.01 14.49
N GLY A 197 -11.01 -10.62 13.45
CA GLY A 197 -9.75 -9.87 13.61
C GLY A 197 -8.57 -10.71 14.13
N LEU A 198 -8.65 -12.04 14.03
CA LEU A 198 -7.67 -12.98 14.59
C LEU A 198 -6.82 -13.71 13.54
N ALA A 199 -6.94 -13.39 12.25
CA ALA A 199 -6.31 -14.15 11.17
C ALA A 199 -4.78 -14.25 11.31
N VAL A 200 -4.11 -13.12 11.58
CA VAL A 200 -2.65 -13.07 11.76
C VAL A 200 -2.22 -13.86 13.01
N ALA A 201 -2.93 -13.68 14.13
CA ALA A 201 -2.64 -14.39 15.37
C ALA A 201 -2.79 -15.91 15.19
N ASN A 202 -3.88 -16.35 14.54
CA ASN A 202 -4.14 -17.75 14.25
C ASN A 202 -3.11 -18.34 13.28
N SER A 203 -2.67 -17.55 12.29
CA SER A 203 -1.64 -17.96 11.34
C SER A 203 -0.30 -18.20 12.03
N LEU A 204 0.13 -17.28 12.89
CA LEU A 204 1.34 -17.44 13.70
C LEU A 204 1.25 -18.64 14.65
N MET A 205 0.08 -18.91 15.24
CA MET A 205 -0.12 -20.09 16.08
C MET A 205 -0.08 -21.40 15.27
N GLY A 206 -0.59 -21.41 14.04
CA GLY A 206 -0.48 -22.56 13.15
C GLY A 206 0.98 -22.88 12.77
N LEU A 207 1.76 -21.84 12.42
CA LEU A 207 3.20 -21.97 12.17
C LEU A 207 3.93 -22.50 13.42
N ARG A 208 3.63 -21.93 14.59
CA ARG A 208 4.20 -22.39 15.87
C ARG A 208 3.83 -23.85 16.21
N ALA A 209 2.68 -24.33 15.75
CA ALA A 209 2.21 -25.70 15.93
C ALA A 209 2.84 -26.72 14.95
N GLY A 210 3.69 -26.24 14.03
CA GLY A 210 4.48 -27.07 13.13
C GLY A 210 4.09 -26.96 11.65
N ALA A 211 3.19 -26.06 11.27
CA ALA A 211 2.94 -25.74 9.88
C ALA A 211 4.13 -24.99 9.26
N SER A 212 4.47 -25.29 8.00
CA SER A 212 5.67 -24.79 7.31
C SER A 212 5.40 -23.70 6.27
N GLU A 213 4.13 -23.43 5.99
CA GLU A 213 3.70 -22.48 4.97
C GLU A 213 2.49 -21.68 5.49
N VAL A 214 2.34 -20.45 5.03
CA VAL A 214 1.21 -19.59 5.36
C VAL A 214 0.70 -18.88 4.11
N HIS A 215 -0.62 -18.87 3.95
CA HIS A 215 -1.32 -18.14 2.91
C HIS A 215 -1.70 -16.77 3.47
N ALA A 216 -1.40 -15.72 2.73
CA ALA A 216 -1.69 -14.35 3.13
C ALA A 216 -2.01 -13.47 1.92
N THR A 217 -2.49 -12.26 2.19
CA THR A 217 -2.68 -11.24 1.15
C THR A 217 -2.05 -9.93 1.58
N ILE A 218 -1.56 -9.15 0.62
CA ILE A 218 -1.14 -7.78 0.85
C ILE A 218 -2.33 -6.98 1.40
N ASN A 219 -2.10 -6.23 2.48
CA ASN A 219 -3.12 -5.44 3.19
C ASN A 219 -4.22 -6.28 3.86
N GLY A 220 -4.16 -7.61 3.82
CA GLY A 220 -5.19 -8.50 4.36
C GLY A 220 -6.50 -8.47 3.58
N ILE A 221 -6.49 -8.05 2.31
CA ILE A 221 -7.70 -8.07 1.46
C ILE A 221 -8.20 -9.50 1.22
N GLY A 222 -9.50 -9.64 0.99
CA GLY A 222 -10.15 -10.91 0.67
C GLY A 222 -11.66 -10.85 0.83
N GLU A 223 -12.32 -12.01 0.82
CA GLU A 223 -13.76 -12.07 1.12
C GLU A 223 -14.09 -11.52 2.52
N ARG A 224 -15.24 -10.83 2.63
CA ARG A 224 -15.80 -10.32 3.91
C ARG A 224 -14.82 -9.40 4.66
N ALA A 225 -14.22 -9.89 5.74
CA ALA A 225 -13.24 -9.19 6.56
C ALA A 225 -11.79 -9.41 6.10
N GLY A 226 -11.61 -10.22 5.05
CA GLY A 226 -10.34 -10.48 4.41
C GLY A 226 -9.56 -11.66 5.00
N ASN A 227 -8.27 -11.68 4.67
CA ASN A 227 -7.31 -12.72 5.01
C ASN A 227 -6.31 -12.24 6.06
N ALA A 228 -5.44 -13.15 6.51
CA ALA A 228 -4.25 -12.76 7.24
C ALA A 228 -3.37 -11.84 6.39
N ALA A 229 -2.97 -10.69 6.95
CA ALA A 229 -2.17 -9.71 6.24
C ALA A 229 -0.70 -10.15 6.14
N LEU A 230 -0.18 -10.20 4.91
CA LEU A 230 1.18 -10.67 4.62
C LEU A 230 2.22 -9.82 5.34
N GLU A 231 2.10 -8.49 5.26
CA GLU A 231 3.04 -7.56 5.87
C GLU A 231 3.11 -7.69 7.40
N GLU A 232 1.98 -8.05 8.04
CA GLU A 232 1.92 -8.23 9.49
C GLU A 232 2.55 -9.57 9.91
N ILE A 233 2.27 -10.66 9.18
CA ILE A 233 2.87 -11.97 9.45
C ILE A 233 4.39 -11.91 9.29
N VAL A 234 4.88 -11.35 8.18
CA VAL A 234 6.31 -11.29 7.87
C VAL A 234 7.07 -10.48 8.92
N VAL A 235 6.58 -9.29 9.27
CA VAL A 235 7.25 -8.44 10.27
C VAL A 235 7.15 -9.06 11.67
N ALA A 236 6.06 -9.74 12.01
CA ALA A 236 5.97 -10.48 13.27
C ALA A 236 6.96 -11.65 13.33
N LEU A 237 7.08 -12.46 12.28
CA LEU A 237 8.05 -13.54 12.19
C LEU A 237 9.48 -13.02 12.37
N TYR A 238 9.83 -11.94 11.67
CA TYR A 238 11.15 -11.32 11.76
C TYR A 238 11.42 -10.73 13.15
N SER A 239 10.53 -9.87 13.65
CA SER A 239 10.79 -9.05 14.85
C SER A 239 10.46 -9.73 16.18
N LEU A 240 9.54 -10.69 16.20
CA LEU A 240 9.05 -11.31 17.43
C LEU A 240 9.44 -12.78 17.60
N TYR A 241 9.74 -13.47 16.50
CA TYR A 241 10.06 -14.91 16.50
C TYR A 241 11.47 -15.22 15.98
N ASP A 242 12.24 -14.22 15.54
CA ASP A 242 13.56 -14.38 14.93
C ASP A 242 13.55 -15.37 13.74
N VAL A 243 12.46 -15.41 12.98
CA VAL A 243 12.27 -16.26 11.80
C VAL A 243 12.40 -15.40 10.54
N GLN A 244 13.39 -15.72 9.71
CA GLN A 244 13.56 -15.10 8.40
C GLN A 244 12.73 -15.81 7.33
N THR A 245 12.12 -15.02 6.46
CA THR A 245 11.48 -15.46 5.21
C THR A 245 12.28 -14.90 4.02
N ASN A 246 11.89 -15.25 2.79
CA ASN A 246 12.50 -14.70 1.58
C ASN A 246 12.04 -13.25 1.27
N ILE A 247 11.13 -12.70 2.09
CA ILE A 247 10.50 -11.42 1.84
C ILE A 247 11.47 -10.26 2.10
N ASN A 248 11.65 -9.40 1.09
CA ASN A 248 12.33 -8.13 1.23
C ASN A 248 11.44 -7.12 1.96
N THR A 249 11.55 -7.07 3.28
CA THR A 249 10.68 -6.22 4.13
C THR A 249 10.69 -4.74 3.73
N LYS A 250 11.79 -4.24 3.15
CA LYS A 250 11.91 -2.84 2.69
C LYS A 250 10.98 -2.49 1.54
N MET A 251 10.32 -3.46 0.91
CA MET A 251 9.39 -3.24 -0.19
C MET A 251 7.92 -3.23 0.27
N LEU A 252 7.64 -3.62 1.52
CA LEU A 252 6.28 -3.83 2.02
C LEU A 252 5.39 -2.58 1.87
N TYR A 253 5.87 -1.40 2.26
CA TYR A 253 5.07 -0.18 2.19
C TYR A 253 4.69 0.21 0.75
N GLU A 254 5.63 0.16 -0.19
CA GLU A 254 5.36 0.50 -1.60
C GLU A 254 4.50 -0.56 -2.28
N THR A 255 4.70 -1.86 -1.97
CA THR A 255 3.82 -2.94 -2.46
C THR A 255 2.39 -2.77 -1.94
N SER A 256 2.25 -2.48 -0.64
CA SER A 256 0.96 -2.19 0.01
C SER A 256 0.21 -1.06 -0.71
N LYS A 257 0.87 0.08 -0.96
CA LYS A 257 0.28 1.22 -1.68
C LYS A 257 -0.06 0.90 -3.13
N MET A 258 0.78 0.11 -3.81
CA MET A 258 0.51 -0.31 -5.19
C MET A 258 -0.76 -1.16 -5.26
N VAL A 259 -0.88 -2.18 -4.40
CA VAL A 259 -2.07 -3.02 -4.33
C VAL A 259 -3.30 -2.19 -4.02
N ALA A 260 -3.25 -1.32 -3.01
CA ALA A 260 -4.37 -0.43 -2.66
C ALA A 260 -4.84 0.46 -3.82
N ARG A 261 -3.90 0.98 -4.62
CA ARG A 261 -4.22 1.81 -5.79
C ARG A 261 -4.90 1.01 -6.89
N LEU A 262 -4.42 -0.20 -7.16
CA LEU A 262 -4.93 -1.05 -8.25
C LEU A 262 -6.25 -1.72 -7.89
N THR A 263 -6.45 -2.08 -6.62
CA THR A 263 -7.71 -2.68 -6.15
C THR A 263 -8.77 -1.64 -5.78
N GLY A 264 -8.37 -0.38 -5.55
CA GLY A 264 -9.25 0.66 -5.01
C GLY A 264 -9.59 0.48 -3.53
N VAL A 265 -8.96 -0.50 -2.84
CA VAL A 265 -9.19 -0.75 -1.42
C VAL A 265 -8.32 0.19 -0.59
N TYR A 266 -8.98 1.04 0.20
CA TYR A 266 -8.31 2.02 1.05
C TYR A 266 -7.54 1.38 2.21
N ILE A 267 -6.29 1.80 2.42
CA ILE A 267 -5.47 1.41 3.58
C ILE A 267 -5.88 2.28 4.76
N GLN A 268 -6.34 1.66 5.85
CA GLN A 268 -6.66 2.38 7.07
C GLN A 268 -5.41 3.11 7.61
N PRO A 269 -5.53 4.38 8.05
CA PRO A 269 -4.37 5.13 8.53
C PRO A 269 -3.63 4.43 9.68
N ASN A 270 -4.34 3.72 10.54
CA ASN A 270 -3.80 2.97 11.67
C ASN A 270 -3.60 1.47 11.39
N LYS A 271 -3.62 1.03 10.12
CA LYS A 271 -3.26 -0.34 9.75
C LYS A 271 -1.85 -0.66 10.26
N ALA A 272 -1.68 -1.81 10.91
CA ALA A 272 -0.37 -2.19 11.41
C ALA A 272 0.63 -2.31 10.25
N ILE A 273 1.89 -1.96 10.53
CA ILE A 273 3.03 -2.00 9.60
C ILE A 273 2.96 -0.98 8.45
N VAL A 274 1.84 -0.86 7.73
CA VAL A 274 1.76 -0.10 6.48
C VAL A 274 0.81 1.11 6.52
N GLY A 275 0.01 1.27 7.58
CA GLY A 275 -0.92 2.40 7.70
C GLY A 275 -0.21 3.74 7.87
N GLU A 276 -0.76 4.82 7.34
CA GLU A 276 -0.11 6.15 7.33
C GLU A 276 0.36 6.64 8.72
N ASN A 277 -0.30 6.25 9.78
CA ASN A 277 -0.01 6.63 11.16
C ASN A 277 0.88 5.61 11.92
N ALA A 278 1.25 4.48 11.31
CA ALA A 278 2.01 3.42 11.98
C ALA A 278 3.39 3.87 12.50
N PHE A 279 4.00 4.88 11.86
CA PHE A 279 5.27 5.50 12.27
C PHE A 279 5.16 7.03 12.35
N ALA A 280 3.95 7.50 12.68
CA ALA A 280 3.67 8.92 12.86
C ALA A 280 3.55 9.25 14.34
N HIS A 281 4.22 10.32 14.79
CA HIS A 281 4.21 10.73 16.19
C HIS A 281 3.78 12.19 16.33
N GLU A 282 2.74 12.44 17.13
CA GLU A 282 2.26 13.79 17.46
C GLU A 282 2.60 14.19 18.90
N SER A 283 2.46 13.26 19.85
CA SER A 283 2.59 13.54 21.29
C SER A 283 3.99 14.02 21.67
N GLY A 284 4.09 15.22 22.25
CA GLY A 284 5.35 15.82 22.67
C GLY A 284 6.21 14.96 23.60
N ILE A 285 5.61 14.11 24.43
CA ILE A 285 6.35 13.19 25.32
C ILE A 285 6.93 12.01 24.52
N HIS A 286 6.17 11.50 23.54
CA HIS A 286 6.64 10.40 22.70
C HIS A 286 7.76 10.86 21.77
N VAL A 287 7.61 12.04 21.17
CA VAL A 287 8.63 12.63 20.30
C VAL A 287 9.92 12.88 21.09
N ASP A 288 9.86 13.48 22.27
CA ASP A 288 11.07 13.69 23.11
C ASP A 288 11.79 12.37 23.43
N GLY A 289 11.05 11.29 23.71
CA GLY A 289 11.64 9.96 23.89
C GLY A 289 12.33 9.43 22.64
N ILE A 290 11.68 9.54 21.48
CA ILE A 290 12.21 9.07 20.18
C ILE A 290 13.48 9.84 19.79
N LEU A 291 13.49 11.17 19.98
CA LEU A 291 14.65 12.01 19.67
C LEU A 291 15.86 11.67 20.54
N LYS A 292 15.64 11.22 21.78
CA LYS A 292 16.71 10.71 22.64
C LYS A 292 17.15 9.31 22.22
N LYS A 293 16.19 8.42 21.97
CA LYS A 293 16.43 7.04 21.54
C LYS A 293 15.17 6.45 20.88
N ALA A 294 15.18 6.28 19.56
CA ALA A 294 14.01 5.84 18.79
C ALA A 294 13.33 4.56 19.33
N GLU A 295 14.12 3.58 19.78
CA GLU A 295 13.66 2.30 20.35
C GLU A 295 12.72 2.45 21.56
N THR A 296 12.64 3.62 22.20
CA THR A 296 11.72 3.83 23.34
C THR A 296 10.25 3.71 22.95
N TYR A 297 9.91 4.05 21.71
CA TYR A 297 8.53 4.04 21.21
C TYR A 297 8.39 3.37 19.83
N GLU A 298 9.49 2.99 19.19
CA GLU A 298 9.50 2.33 17.89
C GLU A 298 10.14 0.94 18.01
N PRO A 299 9.36 -0.10 18.39
CA PRO A 299 9.86 -1.47 18.40
C PRO A 299 10.16 -1.98 16.98
N ILE A 300 9.58 -1.33 15.97
CA ILE A 300 9.80 -1.57 14.55
C ILE A 300 10.31 -0.26 13.97
N THR A 301 11.50 -0.27 13.37
CA THR A 301 12.04 0.90 12.67
C THR A 301 11.29 1.10 11.35
N PRO A 302 10.91 2.34 10.97
CA PRO A 302 10.21 2.58 9.69
C PRO A 302 11.02 2.11 8.47
N GLU A 303 12.34 2.18 8.53
CA GLU A 303 13.24 1.76 7.45
C GLU A 303 13.18 0.25 7.19
N LEU A 304 12.80 -0.55 8.20
CA LEU A 304 12.64 -2.01 8.05
C LEU A 304 11.59 -2.34 7.00
N VAL A 305 10.55 -1.51 6.92
CA VAL A 305 9.36 -1.76 6.09
C VAL A 305 9.30 -0.86 4.85
N GLY A 306 10.40 -0.15 4.56
CA GLY A 306 10.50 0.73 3.40
C GLY A 306 9.91 2.11 3.62
N ARG A 307 10.00 2.64 4.84
CA ARG A 307 9.36 3.88 5.21
C ARG A 307 10.26 4.81 6.00
N GLU A 308 9.81 6.05 6.13
CA GLU A 308 10.43 7.09 6.95
C GLU A 308 9.49 7.51 8.09
N ARG A 309 10.08 7.89 9.21
CA ARG A 309 9.36 8.46 10.36
C ARG A 309 8.72 9.79 9.98
N ARG A 310 7.50 10.04 10.46
CA ARG A 310 6.85 11.36 10.31
C ARG A 310 6.48 11.94 11.67
N PHE A 311 6.75 13.23 11.85
CA PHE A 311 6.23 13.98 12.99
C PHE A 311 5.00 14.77 12.56
N VAL A 312 3.89 14.58 13.26
CA VAL A 312 2.63 15.25 12.96
C VAL A 312 2.56 16.53 13.78
N ILE A 313 2.31 17.65 13.11
CA ILE A 313 2.14 18.94 13.76
C ILE A 313 0.64 19.12 14.05
N GLY A 314 0.30 19.12 15.32
CA GLY A 314 -1.09 19.19 15.77
C GLY A 314 -1.20 19.73 17.18
N LYS A 315 -2.38 19.57 17.77
CA LYS A 315 -2.69 20.05 19.13
C LYS A 315 -1.73 19.48 20.18
N HIS A 316 -1.22 18.27 19.96
CA HIS A 316 -0.38 17.56 20.92
C HIS A 316 1.12 17.73 20.69
N ILE A 317 1.54 18.57 19.73
CA ILE A 317 2.95 18.78 19.44
C ILE A 317 3.69 19.32 20.67
N GLY A 318 4.84 18.71 20.96
CA GLY A 318 5.75 19.15 22.02
C GLY A 318 6.62 20.32 21.59
N THR A 319 7.20 21.02 22.56
CA THR A 319 8.12 22.13 22.29
C THR A 319 9.37 21.67 21.55
N SER A 320 9.95 20.52 21.91
CA SER A 320 11.12 19.96 21.23
C SER A 320 10.84 19.64 19.76
N ALA A 321 9.71 18.96 19.49
CA ALA A 321 9.29 18.59 18.14
C ALA A 321 9.06 19.82 17.24
N LEU A 322 8.41 20.86 17.78
CA LEU A 322 8.19 22.10 17.04
C LEU A 322 9.52 22.82 16.75
N LYS A 323 10.46 22.85 17.70
CA LYS A 323 11.78 23.47 17.49
C LYS A 323 12.56 22.77 16.39
N GLU A 324 12.63 21.44 16.41
CA GLU A 324 13.31 20.66 15.38
C GLU A 324 12.69 20.88 14.00
N LYS A 325 11.35 20.91 13.90
CA LYS A 325 10.66 21.22 12.65
C LYS A 325 10.95 22.64 12.14
N LEU A 326 11.02 23.63 13.03
CA LEU A 326 11.41 24.99 12.66
C LEU A 326 12.87 25.06 12.20
N GLU A 327 13.77 24.31 12.85
CA GLU A 327 15.17 24.18 12.45
C GLU A 327 15.34 23.47 11.10
N GLU A 328 14.57 22.40 10.83
CA GLU A 328 14.51 21.71 9.54
C GLU A 328 14.13 22.68 8.40
N PHE A 329 13.30 23.68 8.70
CA PHE A 329 12.88 24.73 7.77
C PHE A 329 13.77 25.99 7.81
N ASP A 330 14.94 25.93 8.45
CA ASP A 330 15.88 27.05 8.60
C ASP A 330 15.32 28.29 9.35
N PHE A 331 14.24 28.15 10.12
CA PHE A 331 13.71 29.23 10.95
C PHE A 331 14.47 29.35 12.27
N LYS A 332 15.20 30.46 12.44
CA LYS A 332 15.78 30.85 13.72
C LYS A 332 14.83 31.79 14.45
N VAL A 333 14.14 31.27 15.46
CA VAL A 333 13.16 32.02 16.26
C VAL A 333 13.68 32.29 17.66
N ASP A 334 13.41 33.48 18.18
CA ASP A 334 13.60 33.76 19.60
C ASP A 334 12.48 33.13 20.46
N GLU A 335 12.62 33.17 21.78
CA GLU A 335 11.66 32.53 22.69
C GLU A 335 10.25 33.13 22.61
N LYS A 336 10.14 34.42 22.29
CA LYS A 336 8.85 35.10 22.15
C LYS A 336 8.17 34.72 20.84
N GLN A 337 8.92 34.69 19.75
CA GLN A 337 8.47 34.24 18.43
C GLN A 337 8.05 32.76 18.48
N PHE A 338 8.86 31.92 19.12
CA PHE A 338 8.52 30.51 19.32
C PHE A 338 7.18 30.33 20.04
N GLN A 339 6.96 31.08 21.13
CA GLN A 339 5.71 31.01 21.88
C GLN A 339 4.49 31.41 21.04
N GLN A 340 4.63 32.45 20.21
CA GLN A 340 3.56 32.88 19.29
C GLN A 340 3.25 31.83 18.22
N ILE A 341 4.28 31.21 17.62
CA ILE A 341 4.11 30.12 16.65
C ILE A 341 3.40 28.94 17.32
N PHE A 342 3.88 28.54 18.50
CA PHE A 342 3.32 27.41 19.25
C PHE A 342 1.84 27.61 19.62
N GLU A 343 1.46 28.82 20.04
CA GLU A 343 0.06 29.15 20.34
C GLU A 343 -0.84 29.10 19.09
N ARG A 344 -0.36 29.57 17.94
CA ARG A 344 -1.11 29.52 16.68
C ARG A 344 -1.28 28.08 16.17
N VAL A 345 -0.23 27.27 16.27
CA VAL A 345 -0.29 25.82 15.95
C VAL A 345 -1.34 25.13 16.84
N LYS A 346 -1.32 25.40 18.15
CA LYS A 346 -2.32 24.86 19.08
C LYS A 346 -3.73 25.33 18.77
N SER A 347 -3.90 26.60 18.44
CA SER A 347 -5.21 27.16 18.10
C SER A 347 -5.80 26.50 16.86
N LEU A 348 -4.99 26.21 15.83
CA LEU A 348 -5.45 25.46 14.66
C LEU A 348 -5.79 24.01 15.02
N GLY A 349 -4.97 23.38 15.85
CA GLY A 349 -5.26 22.05 16.41
C GLY A 349 -6.56 21.99 17.21
N ASP A 350 -6.87 23.02 18.00
CA ASP A 350 -8.14 23.13 18.75
C ASP A 350 -9.37 23.27 17.84
N MET A 351 -9.18 23.75 16.62
CA MET A 351 -10.22 23.78 15.58
C MET A 351 -10.35 22.43 14.83
N GLY A 352 -9.65 21.39 15.27
CA GLY A 352 -9.67 20.06 14.65
C GLY A 352 -8.84 19.96 13.38
N LYS A 353 -7.96 20.94 13.10
CA LYS A 353 -7.09 20.93 11.91
C LYS A 353 -5.74 20.31 12.25
N CYS A 354 -5.29 19.38 11.40
CA CYS A 354 -3.87 19.02 11.36
C CYS A 354 -3.12 20.18 10.71
N VAL A 355 -2.03 20.62 11.34
CA VAL A 355 -1.18 21.68 10.81
C VAL A 355 -0.20 21.01 9.85
N THR A 356 -0.28 21.36 8.57
CA THR A 356 0.68 20.85 7.60
C THR A 356 2.03 21.55 7.75
N ASP A 357 3.08 20.99 7.16
CA ASP A 357 4.40 21.65 7.09
C ASP A 357 4.28 23.06 6.47
N VAL A 358 3.39 23.23 5.49
CA VAL A 358 3.13 24.53 4.85
C VAL A 358 2.46 25.50 5.83
N ASP A 359 1.47 25.03 6.60
CA ASP A 359 0.81 25.85 7.61
C ASP A 359 1.80 26.30 8.69
N LEU A 360 2.68 25.40 9.13
CA LEU A 360 3.72 25.74 10.11
C LEU A 360 4.69 26.79 9.57
N GLN A 361 5.16 26.62 8.32
CA GLN A 361 6.05 27.60 7.69
C GLN A 361 5.38 28.97 7.55
N ALA A 362 4.13 29.02 7.09
CA ALA A 362 3.39 30.28 6.97
C ALA A 362 3.19 30.98 8.33
N ILE A 363 2.90 30.22 9.39
CA ILE A 363 2.82 30.76 10.75
C ILE A 363 4.17 31.30 11.20
N ALA A 364 5.25 30.57 10.93
CA ALA A 364 6.61 30.98 11.29
C ALA A 364 7.05 32.25 10.56
N GLU A 365 6.78 32.35 9.25
CA GLU A 365 7.10 33.52 8.42
C GLU A 365 6.38 34.78 8.93
N ASP A 366 5.08 34.68 9.22
CA ASP A 366 4.29 35.79 9.76
C ASP A 366 4.81 36.26 11.12
N VAL A 367 5.18 35.33 12.01
CA VAL A 367 5.69 35.66 13.35
C VAL A 367 7.10 36.22 13.31
N VAL A 368 7.97 35.70 12.45
CA VAL A 368 9.33 36.21 12.26
C VAL A 368 9.32 37.58 11.55
N GLY A 369 8.20 37.93 10.91
CA GLY A 369 8.05 39.17 10.17
C GLY A 369 8.85 39.16 8.87
N ILE A 370 9.01 37.98 8.25
CA ILE A 370 9.59 37.87 6.92
C ILE A 370 8.55 38.41 5.94
N VAL A 371 8.67 39.69 5.61
CA VAL A 371 7.94 40.26 4.47
C VAL A 371 8.56 39.66 3.22
N GLU A 372 7.81 38.81 2.51
CA GLU A 372 8.23 38.31 1.21
C GLU A 372 8.46 39.50 0.28
N ASP A 373 9.72 39.71 -0.11
CA ASP A 373 10.02 40.54 -1.27
C ASP A 373 9.57 39.73 -2.50
N LYS A 374 8.35 40.00 -2.98
CA LYS A 374 7.76 39.28 -4.11
C LYS A 374 8.52 39.62 -5.39
N MET A 375 9.57 38.85 -5.65
CA MET A 375 10.39 38.99 -6.86
C MET A 375 9.57 38.69 -8.12
N VAL A 376 8.68 37.71 -8.05
CA VAL A 376 7.84 37.26 -9.17
C VAL A 376 6.38 37.53 -8.84
N ASN A 377 5.76 38.40 -9.63
CA ASN A 377 4.32 38.70 -9.54
C ASN A 377 3.61 38.19 -10.79
N LEU A 378 2.50 37.48 -10.61
CA LEU A 378 1.61 37.10 -11.69
C LEU A 378 0.73 38.30 -12.05
N GLU A 379 0.81 38.76 -13.30
CA GLU A 379 -0.06 39.82 -13.81
C GLU A 379 -1.22 39.28 -14.62
N GLU A 380 -0.96 38.25 -15.44
CA GLU A 380 -1.96 37.70 -16.35
C GLU A 380 -1.73 36.20 -16.52
N VAL A 381 -2.81 35.45 -16.55
CA VAL A 381 -2.80 34.05 -16.99
C VAL A 381 -4.05 33.80 -17.82
N THR A 382 -3.83 33.25 -19.02
CA THR A 382 -4.90 32.80 -19.91
C THR A 382 -4.64 31.33 -20.23
N VAL A 383 -5.64 30.49 -20.03
CA VAL A 383 -5.55 29.05 -20.30
C VAL A 383 -6.68 28.63 -21.22
N ILE A 384 -6.33 27.86 -22.25
CA ILE A 384 -7.26 27.29 -23.21
C ILE A 384 -7.08 25.77 -23.15
N SER A 385 -8.17 25.04 -22.90
CA SER A 385 -8.17 23.58 -22.84
C SER A 385 -9.48 23.03 -23.39
N GLY A 386 -9.43 21.81 -23.95
CA GLY A 386 -10.60 21.12 -24.47
C GLY A 386 -10.27 19.70 -24.95
N ASN A 387 -11.29 18.88 -25.17
CA ASN A 387 -11.11 17.46 -25.54
C ASN A 387 -10.36 17.22 -26.87
N LYS A 388 -10.33 18.23 -27.76
CA LYS A 388 -9.68 18.18 -29.09
C LYS A 388 -8.73 19.34 -29.32
N VAL A 389 -8.38 20.07 -28.26
CA VAL A 389 -7.51 21.24 -28.33
C VAL A 389 -6.31 20.94 -27.44
N THR A 390 -5.11 21.12 -27.95
CA THR A 390 -3.89 21.02 -27.14
C THR A 390 -3.95 22.06 -26.02
N PRO A 391 -3.92 21.65 -24.73
CA PRO A 391 -3.91 22.58 -23.62
C PRO A 391 -2.77 23.58 -23.77
N THR A 392 -3.12 24.86 -23.75
CA THR A 392 -2.19 25.96 -23.99
C THR A 392 -2.43 27.05 -22.95
N ALA A 393 -1.36 27.59 -22.39
CA ALA A 393 -1.42 28.70 -21.46
C ALA A 393 -0.48 29.83 -21.90
N SER A 394 -0.90 31.07 -21.65
CA SER A 394 -0.10 32.28 -21.79
C SER A 394 -0.04 32.95 -20.43
N VAL A 395 1.17 33.26 -19.95
CA VAL A 395 1.40 33.84 -18.63
C VAL A 395 2.25 35.08 -18.75
N LYS A 396 1.77 36.19 -18.17
CA LYS A 396 2.53 37.42 -17.97
C LYS A 396 2.99 37.50 -16.51
N LEU A 397 4.31 37.45 -16.32
CA LEU A 397 4.94 37.66 -15.02
C LEU A 397 5.67 38.99 -15.00
N ARG A 398 5.61 39.69 -13.87
CA ARG A 398 6.52 40.78 -13.55
C ARG A 398 7.60 40.24 -12.61
N ILE A 399 8.82 40.15 -13.11
CA ILE A 399 10.00 39.73 -12.34
C ILE A 399 10.83 40.97 -12.04
N ASN A 400 10.86 41.40 -10.77
CA ASN A 400 11.33 42.73 -10.37
C ASN A 400 10.59 43.85 -11.13
N GLU A 401 11.28 44.61 -11.99
CA GLU A 401 10.69 45.67 -12.83
C GLU A 401 10.44 45.24 -14.29
N LYS A 402 10.79 43.99 -14.67
CA LYS A 402 10.66 43.51 -16.05
C LYS A 402 9.40 42.66 -16.22
N GLU A 403 8.63 42.97 -17.26
CA GLU A 403 7.51 42.14 -17.69
C GLU A 403 7.98 41.10 -18.71
N ILE A 404 7.54 39.86 -18.49
CA ILE A 404 7.85 38.70 -19.33
C ILE A 404 6.53 38.02 -19.67
N LEU A 405 6.29 37.82 -20.96
CA LEU A 405 5.11 37.14 -21.48
C LEU A 405 5.58 35.89 -22.21
N GLU A 406 5.17 34.72 -21.73
CA GLU A 406 5.51 33.44 -22.32
C GLU A 406 4.29 32.55 -22.49
N ALA A 407 4.43 31.57 -23.39
CA ALA A 407 3.41 30.57 -23.63
C ALA A 407 3.94 29.13 -23.52
N GLY A 408 3.08 28.26 -22.98
CA GLY A 408 3.35 26.85 -22.74
C GLY A 408 2.24 25.97 -23.29
N ILE A 409 2.61 24.77 -23.70
CA ILE A 409 1.67 23.68 -23.97
C ILE A 409 1.93 22.57 -22.95
N GLY A 410 0.91 21.79 -22.63
CA GLY A 410 1.03 20.70 -21.67
C GLY A 410 -0.01 19.62 -21.89
N VAL A 411 0.07 18.57 -21.08
CA VAL A 411 -0.93 17.47 -21.10
C VAL A 411 -2.28 17.89 -20.52
N GLY A 412 -2.30 18.98 -19.75
CA GLY A 412 -3.49 19.58 -19.17
C GLY A 412 -3.33 21.08 -18.95
N PRO A 413 -4.40 21.78 -18.52
CA PRO A 413 -4.38 23.23 -18.35
C PRO A 413 -3.38 23.70 -17.28
N VAL A 414 -3.26 22.96 -16.17
CA VAL A 414 -2.28 23.23 -15.12
C VAL A 414 -0.86 23.07 -15.64
N ASP A 415 -0.57 21.94 -16.29
CA ASP A 415 0.75 21.65 -16.86
C ASP A 415 1.17 22.72 -17.88
N ALA A 416 0.27 23.12 -18.78
CA ALA A 416 0.52 24.18 -19.75
C ALA A 416 0.89 25.51 -19.07
N ALA A 417 0.17 25.88 -18.00
CA ALA A 417 0.46 27.09 -17.23
C ALA A 417 1.80 27.02 -16.50
N ILE A 418 2.11 25.89 -15.87
CA ILE A 418 3.41 25.68 -15.20
C ILE A 418 4.56 25.68 -16.20
N VAL A 419 4.39 25.09 -17.39
CA VAL A 419 5.40 25.15 -18.47
C VAL A 419 5.64 26.60 -18.91
N ALA A 420 4.58 27.40 -19.09
CA ALA A 420 4.70 28.82 -19.42
C ALA A 420 5.44 29.61 -18.32
N ILE A 421 5.12 29.36 -17.05
CA ILE A 421 5.80 29.98 -15.90
C ILE A 421 7.28 29.58 -15.86
N LYS A 422 7.61 28.31 -16.05
CA LYS A 422 8.99 27.83 -16.07
C LYS A 422 9.81 28.50 -17.17
N LYS A 423 9.26 28.62 -18.38
CA LYS A 423 9.91 29.35 -19.48
C LYS A 423 10.20 30.81 -19.12
N SER A 424 9.23 31.51 -18.51
CA SER A 424 9.43 32.88 -18.01
C SER A 424 10.55 33.00 -16.97
N LEU A 425 10.88 31.90 -16.29
CA LEU A 425 11.88 31.82 -15.23
C LEU A 425 13.22 31.22 -15.70
N GLU A 426 13.34 30.70 -16.93
CA GLU A 426 14.54 29.97 -17.40
C GLU A 426 15.83 30.79 -17.25
N ASP A 427 15.77 32.10 -17.50
CA ASP A 427 16.90 33.02 -17.35
C ASP A 427 17.28 33.30 -15.87
N PHE A 428 16.42 32.94 -14.92
CA PHE A 428 16.53 33.29 -13.50
C PHE A 428 16.77 32.08 -12.59
N ALA A 429 16.02 31.00 -12.78
CA ALA A 429 16.09 29.80 -11.94
C ALA A 429 15.51 28.56 -12.64
N ASP A 430 16.24 27.44 -12.56
CA ASP A 430 15.76 26.12 -12.98
C ASP A 430 14.98 25.44 -11.83
N ILE A 431 13.67 25.67 -11.79
CA ILE A 431 12.78 25.19 -10.72
C ILE A 431 12.08 23.90 -11.16
N LYS A 432 12.25 22.85 -10.36
CA LYS A 432 11.60 21.54 -10.55
C LYS A 432 10.39 21.40 -9.64
N LEU A 433 9.31 20.83 -10.19
CA LEU A 433 8.13 20.42 -9.43
C LEU A 433 8.32 18.94 -9.11
N GLU A 434 8.50 18.62 -7.83
CA GLU A 434 8.79 17.27 -7.33
C GLU A 434 7.50 16.54 -6.99
N GLU A 435 6.60 17.21 -6.28
CA GLU A 435 5.31 16.66 -5.85
C GLU A 435 4.21 17.69 -6.14
N TYR A 436 3.05 17.17 -6.55
CA TYR A 436 1.84 17.95 -6.77
C TYR A 436 0.68 17.15 -6.17
N HIS A 437 -0.02 17.76 -5.22
CA HIS A 437 -1.18 17.18 -4.56
C HIS A 437 -2.33 18.17 -4.63
N VAL A 438 -3.53 17.66 -4.90
CA VAL A 438 -4.74 18.48 -5.01
C VAL A 438 -5.90 17.78 -4.31
N ASP A 439 -6.56 18.51 -3.41
CA ASP A 439 -7.73 18.05 -2.67
C ASP A 439 -8.89 19.04 -2.80
N ALA A 440 -10.11 18.53 -2.78
CA ALA A 440 -11.30 19.38 -2.61
C ALA A 440 -11.61 19.51 -1.10
N ILE A 441 -11.65 20.75 -0.60
CA ILE A 441 -11.93 21.03 0.82
C ILE A 441 -13.44 20.90 1.10
N THR A 442 -14.26 21.30 0.13
CA THR A 442 -15.71 21.29 0.24
C THR A 442 -16.32 20.43 -0.86
N GLY A 443 -17.58 20.02 -0.69
CA GLY A 443 -18.33 19.37 -1.77
C GLY A 443 -19.00 20.40 -2.68
N GLY A 444 -19.30 20.00 -3.93
CA GLY A 444 -19.96 20.85 -4.93
C GLY A 444 -19.09 21.10 -6.16
N THR A 445 -19.69 21.64 -7.24
CA THR A 445 -18.96 22.03 -8.46
C THR A 445 -18.18 23.34 -8.29
N ASP A 446 -18.41 24.04 -7.20
CA ASP A 446 -17.78 25.28 -6.75
C ASP A 446 -16.87 25.04 -5.52
N ALA A 447 -16.45 23.79 -5.33
CA ALA A 447 -15.60 23.40 -4.21
C ALA A 447 -14.33 24.24 -4.15
N LEU A 448 -13.92 24.61 -2.93
CA LEU A 448 -12.59 25.17 -2.72
C LEU A 448 -11.56 24.06 -2.95
N ILE A 449 -10.63 24.33 -3.84
CA ILE A 449 -9.55 23.42 -4.21
C ILE A 449 -8.31 23.83 -3.43
N ASP A 450 -7.74 22.85 -2.74
CA ASP A 450 -6.47 22.96 -2.04
C ASP A 450 -5.36 22.35 -2.89
N VAL A 451 -4.40 23.17 -3.30
CA VAL A 451 -3.24 22.68 -4.05
C VAL A 451 -2.00 22.82 -3.17
N ILE A 452 -1.31 21.71 -2.97
CA ILE A 452 -0.03 21.63 -2.26
C ILE A 452 1.01 21.12 -3.25
N ILE A 453 2.10 21.86 -3.40
CA ILE A 453 3.20 21.49 -4.29
C ILE A 453 4.52 21.46 -3.54
N LYS A 454 5.46 20.67 -4.05
CA LYS A 454 6.85 20.65 -3.57
C LYS A 454 7.77 21.05 -4.71
N LEU A 455 8.51 22.14 -4.51
CA LEU A 455 9.42 22.68 -5.50
C LEU A 455 10.87 22.47 -5.07
N ARG A 456 11.74 22.14 -6.02
CA ARG A 456 13.18 22.03 -5.85
C ARG A 456 13.91 23.06 -6.69
N TYR A 457 14.87 23.74 -6.09
CA TYR A 457 15.86 24.57 -6.77
C TYR A 457 17.23 24.34 -6.14
N LYS A 458 18.19 23.84 -6.94
CA LYS A 458 19.49 23.33 -6.46
C LYS A 458 19.25 22.26 -5.37
N ASP A 459 19.86 22.43 -4.20
CA ASP A 459 19.73 21.51 -3.06
C ASP A 459 18.56 21.88 -2.11
N LYS A 460 17.81 22.95 -2.42
CA LYS A 460 16.69 23.39 -1.58
C LYS A 460 15.38 22.83 -2.09
N ILE A 461 14.58 22.32 -1.17
CA ILE A 461 13.23 21.84 -1.41
C ILE A 461 12.30 22.59 -0.48
N ILE A 462 11.20 23.11 -1.01
CA ILE A 462 10.16 23.75 -0.20
C ILE A 462 8.78 23.26 -0.63
N SER A 463 7.81 23.41 0.25
CA SER A 463 6.40 23.16 -0.04
C SER A 463 5.63 24.47 -0.11
N ALA A 464 4.71 24.62 -1.05
CA ALA A 464 3.85 25.80 -1.17
C ALA A 464 2.39 25.37 -1.35
N ARG A 465 1.46 26.24 -0.94
CA ARG A 465 0.02 25.96 -0.95
C ARG A 465 -0.75 27.17 -1.47
N SER A 466 -1.83 26.91 -2.21
CA SER A 466 -2.87 27.91 -2.46
C SER A 466 -4.23 27.23 -2.43
N THR A 467 -5.23 27.96 -1.94
CA THR A 467 -6.61 27.50 -1.83
C THR A 467 -7.50 28.45 -2.63
N GLN A 468 -8.07 27.97 -3.73
CA GLN A 468 -8.95 28.75 -4.62
C GLN A 468 -10.09 27.89 -5.17
N PRO A 469 -11.23 28.47 -5.59
CA PRO A 469 -12.26 27.72 -6.30
C PRO A 469 -11.81 27.17 -7.65
N ASP A 470 -10.87 27.86 -8.31
CA ASP A 470 -10.32 27.46 -9.61
C ASP A 470 -9.02 26.68 -9.41
N ILE A 471 -9.01 25.40 -9.83
CA ILE A 471 -7.85 24.49 -9.71
C ILE A 471 -6.61 25.01 -10.44
N ILE A 472 -6.78 25.69 -11.58
CA ILE A 472 -5.68 26.22 -12.38
C ILE A 472 -5.06 27.41 -11.64
N MET A 473 -5.89 28.31 -11.12
CA MET A 473 -5.41 29.45 -10.33
C MET A 473 -4.77 29.00 -9.02
N ALA A 474 -5.37 28.05 -8.30
CA ALA A 474 -4.77 27.45 -7.09
C ALA A 474 -3.37 26.89 -7.42
N SER A 475 -3.25 26.16 -8.52
CA SER A 475 -1.97 25.57 -8.94
C SER A 475 -0.92 26.62 -9.30
N VAL A 476 -1.32 27.63 -10.08
CA VAL A 476 -0.42 28.71 -10.52
C VAL A 476 0.04 29.55 -9.33
N GLU A 477 -0.87 29.93 -8.42
CA GLU A 477 -0.54 30.72 -7.25
C GLU A 477 0.35 29.95 -6.26
N ALA A 478 0.05 28.66 -6.03
CA ALA A 478 0.91 27.79 -5.23
C ALA A 478 2.32 27.75 -5.83
N PHE A 479 2.43 27.64 -7.17
CA PHE A 479 3.71 27.65 -7.87
C PHE A 479 4.45 28.97 -7.72
N ILE A 480 3.80 30.10 -7.97
CA ILE A 480 4.42 31.43 -7.83
C ILE A 480 4.83 31.72 -6.38
N SER A 481 4.01 31.33 -5.40
CA SER A 481 4.37 31.43 -3.98
C SER A 481 5.62 30.61 -3.68
N GLY A 482 5.68 29.35 -4.13
CA GLY A 482 6.86 28.51 -3.96
C GLY A 482 8.10 29.10 -4.66
N VAL A 483 7.96 29.62 -5.87
CA VAL A 483 9.06 30.29 -6.58
C VAL A 483 9.59 31.47 -5.76
N ASN A 484 8.71 32.35 -5.27
CA ASN A 484 9.13 33.49 -4.45
C ASN A 484 9.85 33.06 -3.17
N ARG A 485 9.38 31.99 -2.52
CA ARG A 485 10.01 31.43 -1.31
C ARG A 485 11.37 30.78 -1.59
N LEU A 486 11.56 30.15 -2.75
CA LEU A 486 12.87 29.63 -3.18
C LEU A 486 13.86 30.78 -3.45
N LEU A 487 13.39 31.90 -3.97
CA LEU A 487 14.22 33.03 -4.39
C LEU A 487 14.46 34.07 -3.29
N SER A 488 13.61 34.15 -2.25
CA SER A 488 13.69 35.17 -1.18
C SER A 488 15.00 35.18 -0.39
N ASN A 489 15.70 34.04 -0.32
CA ASN A 489 16.97 33.89 0.40
C ASN A 489 18.24 34.10 -0.47
N GLU A 490 18.12 34.31 -1.78
CA GLU A 490 19.25 34.68 -2.63
C GLU A 490 19.49 36.20 -2.57
N LYS A 491 20.08 36.70 -1.48
CA LYS A 491 20.68 38.04 -1.48
C LYS A 491 21.79 38.11 -2.55
N MET A 492 21.45 38.70 -3.70
CA MET A 492 22.31 39.48 -4.58
C MET A 492 23.66 38.86 -4.94
N ARG A 493 23.69 37.95 -5.92
CA ARG A 493 24.83 37.89 -6.84
C ARG A 493 24.57 38.82 -8.02
N LYS A 494 25.11 40.04 -7.88
CA LYS A 494 25.43 40.94 -8.99
C LYS A 494 25.94 40.14 -10.20
N LYS A 495 25.21 40.20 -11.31
CA LYS A 495 25.78 40.20 -12.67
C LYS A 495 24.79 40.86 -13.64
N TRP A 496 24.66 42.18 -13.48
CA TRP A 496 24.24 43.05 -14.57
C TRP A 496 25.51 43.62 -15.20
N ARG A 497 25.79 43.19 -16.42
CA ARG A 497 26.54 43.93 -17.42
C ARG A 497 25.82 43.78 -18.73
#